data_AF-A0A3N2RJS8-F1
#
_entry.id   AF-A0A3N2RJS8-F1
#
_cell.length_a   1.000
_cell.length_b   1.000
_cell.length_c   1.000
_cell.angle_alpha   90.00
_cell.angle_beta   90.00
_cell.angle_gamma   90.00
#
_symmetry.space_group_name_H-M   'P 1'
#
loop_
_entity.id
_entity.type
_entity.pdbx_description
1 polymer ?
#
loop_
_entity_poly.entity_id
_entity_poly.type
_entity_poly.pdbx_seq_one_letter_code
_entity_poly.pdbx_strand_id
1 'polypeptide(L)'
;SSALMTINQAFFQVVSMATTAGFTTDSIARWPLFLPVLLLCSAFIGGCAGSTGGRLKGIRVLLLFKQGNRELKRLVHPNAVYSIKLGNRALRERILEAVWGFLSAYALVFIVSMLAIIATGVDDFSAFASVVATLNNLGPGLGVV
;
A
#
# COMPACT_ATOMS: atom_id res chain seq x y z
N SER A 1 -16.32 15.99 26.60
CA SER A 1 -16.06 16.42 25.21
C SER A 1 -14.74 15.91 24.60
N SER A 2 -13.81 15.35 25.37
CA SER A 2 -12.52 14.83 24.85
C SER A 2 -12.65 13.57 23.98
N ALA A 3 -13.51 12.61 24.35
CA ALA A 3 -13.66 11.35 23.61
C ALA A 3 -14.18 11.52 22.17
N LEU A 4 -15.16 12.41 21.97
CA LEU A 4 -15.70 12.74 20.64
C LEU A 4 -14.63 13.38 19.74
N MET A 5 -13.78 14.25 20.30
CA MET A 5 -12.66 14.85 19.55
C MET A 5 -11.64 13.79 19.15
N THR A 6 -11.30 12.85 20.04
CA THR A 6 -10.38 11.74 19.73
C THR A 6 -10.92 10.85 18.61
N ILE A 7 -12.21 10.47 18.66
CA ILE A 7 -12.83 9.64 17.62
C ILE A 7 -12.84 10.37 16.28
N ASN A 8 -13.19 11.67 16.27
CA ASN A 8 -13.24 12.45 15.04
C ASN A 8 -11.83 12.63 14.43
N GLN A 9 -10.82 12.93 15.25
CA GLN A 9 -9.43 12.99 14.79
C GLN A 9 -8.95 11.64 14.26
N ALA A 10 -9.25 10.53 14.95
CA ALA A 10 -8.87 9.21 14.49
C ALA A 10 -9.49 8.85 13.15
N PHE A 11 -10.79 9.09 12.99
CA PHE A 11 -11.50 8.82 11.75
C PHE A 11 -10.98 9.67 10.60
N PHE A 12 -10.77 10.97 10.83
CA PHE A 12 -10.22 11.87 9.83
C PHE A 12 -8.82 11.45 9.37
N GLN A 13 -7.94 11.08 10.30
CA GLN A 13 -6.58 10.67 10.00
C GLN A 13 -6.52 9.34 9.23
N VAL A 14 -7.32 8.35 9.64
CA VAL A 14 -7.43 7.06 8.93
C VAL A 14 -7.94 7.28 7.51
N VAL A 15 -9.02 8.05 7.34
CA VAL A 15 -9.60 8.30 6.02
C VAL A 15 -8.64 9.11 5.16
N SER A 16 -8.01 10.16 5.69
CA SER A 16 -7.03 11.00 4.99
C SER A 16 -5.82 10.19 4.50
N MET A 17 -5.22 9.36 5.36
CA MET A 17 -4.07 8.53 4.97
C MET A 17 -4.46 7.38 4.03
N ALA A 18 -5.60 6.74 4.26
CA ALA A 18 -6.12 5.68 3.40
C ALA A 18 -6.50 6.19 2.00
N THR A 19 -7.03 7.42 1.91
CA THR A 19 -7.40 8.07 0.64
C THR A 19 -6.28 8.86 -0.01
N THR A 20 -5.07 8.88 0.57
CA THR A 20 -3.90 9.60 0.03
C THR A 20 -4.04 11.12 0.06
N ALA A 21 -4.96 11.65 0.88
CA ALA A 21 -5.13 13.09 1.02
C ALA A 21 -3.93 13.74 1.75
N GLY A 22 -3.24 12.97 2.61
CA GLY A 22 -2.00 13.41 3.26
C GLY A 22 -2.19 14.51 4.31
N PHE A 23 -3.43 14.90 4.61
CA PHE A 23 -3.72 15.86 5.67
C PHE A 23 -3.46 15.22 7.03
N THR A 24 -2.52 15.79 7.78
CA THR A 24 -2.26 15.47 9.17
C THR A 24 -2.68 16.64 10.06
N THR A 25 -3.51 16.36 11.06
CA THR A 25 -3.86 17.26 12.16
C THR A 25 -2.96 16.94 13.37
N ASP A 26 -1.65 17.18 13.24
CA ASP A 26 -0.66 17.39 14.32
C ASP A 26 -0.51 16.35 15.48
N SER A 27 -1.29 15.25 15.48
CA SER A 27 -1.36 14.32 16.62
C SER A 27 -0.81 12.92 16.34
N ILE A 28 -0.49 12.57 15.08
CA ILE A 28 -0.01 11.23 14.72
C ILE A 28 1.33 10.89 15.36
N ALA A 29 2.22 11.87 15.54
CA ALA A 29 3.54 11.66 16.16
C ALA A 29 3.46 11.32 17.65
N ARG A 30 2.35 11.68 18.34
CA ARG A 30 2.14 11.37 19.76
C ARG A 30 1.48 10.01 19.99
N TRP A 31 1.09 9.33 18.92
CA TRP A 31 0.39 8.05 19.01
C TRP A 31 1.40 6.90 19.19
N PRO A 32 0.98 5.77 19.76
CA PRO A 32 1.80 4.57 19.80
C PRO A 32 2.35 4.27 18.40
N LEU A 33 3.65 4.03 18.28
CA LEU A 33 4.37 3.89 17.01
C LEU A 33 3.76 2.83 16.07
N PHE A 34 3.03 1.87 16.64
CA PHE A 34 2.20 0.91 15.93
C PHE A 34 1.15 1.54 15.00
N LEU A 35 0.44 2.60 15.43
CA LEU A 35 -0.65 3.22 14.67
C LEU A 35 -0.15 3.92 13.39
N PRO A 36 0.89 4.78 13.45
CA PRO A 36 1.52 5.33 12.25
C PRO A 36 2.00 4.24 11.29
N VAL A 37 2.69 3.21 11.78
CA VAL A 37 3.17 2.11 10.93
C VAL A 37 2.01 1.35 10.28
N LEU A 38 0.93 1.10 11.02
CA LEU A 38 -0.27 0.46 10.49
C LEU A 38 -0.95 1.33 9.42
N LEU A 39 -1.02 2.65 9.62
CA LEU A 39 -1.53 3.59 8.63
C LEU A 39 -0.64 3.61 7.38
N LEU A 40 0.68 3.57 7.55
CA LEU A 40 1.65 3.46 6.46
C LEU A 40 1.47 2.16 5.66
N CYS A 41 1.24 1.05 6.34
CA CYS A 41 0.91 -0.24 5.71
C CYS A 41 -0.44 -0.18 4.97
N SER A 42 -1.46 0.43 5.57
CA SER A 42 -2.76 0.63 4.91
C SER A 42 -2.64 1.49 3.65
N ALA A 43 -1.63 2.35 3.61
CA ALA A 43 -1.38 3.22 2.49
C ALA A 43 -1.07 2.45 1.21
N PHE A 44 -0.42 1.28 1.30
CA PHE A 44 -0.22 0.39 0.14
C PHE A 44 -1.52 -0.16 -0.45
N ILE A 45 -2.61 -0.18 0.32
CA ILE A 45 -3.91 -0.77 -0.05
C ILE A 45 -4.95 0.36 -0.37
N GLY A 46 -4.50 1.60 -0.53
CA GLY A 46 -5.38 2.77 -0.74
C GLY A 46 -5.61 3.12 -2.22
N GLY A 47 -6.89 3.25 -2.62
CA GLY A 47 -7.31 3.91 -3.86
C GLY A 47 -8.18 3.06 -4.80
N CYS A 48 -9.35 3.59 -5.16
CA CYS A 48 -10.21 3.01 -6.20
C CYS A 48 -9.55 3.09 -7.59
N ALA A 49 -9.86 2.13 -8.48
CA ALA A 49 -9.36 2.12 -9.84
C ALA A 49 -9.75 3.41 -10.59
N GLY A 50 -8.77 4.27 -10.90
CA GLY A 50 -9.00 5.55 -11.59
C GLY A 50 -8.65 6.80 -10.79
N SER A 51 -8.24 6.67 -9.53
CA SER A 51 -7.76 7.81 -8.72
C SER A 51 -6.39 8.33 -9.20
N THR A 52 -6.14 9.63 -8.96
CA THR A 52 -4.89 10.38 -9.20
C THR A 52 -3.69 9.91 -8.37
N GLY A 53 -3.88 8.99 -7.42
CA GLY A 53 -2.80 8.42 -6.61
C GLY A 53 -1.92 7.43 -7.38
N GLY A 54 -0.61 7.63 -7.32
CA GLY A 54 0.42 6.77 -7.96
C GLY A 54 0.66 5.39 -7.32
N ARG A 55 -0.22 4.94 -6.42
CA ARG A 55 -0.05 3.70 -5.62
C ARG A 55 -0.40 2.43 -6.40
N LEU A 56 -0.14 1.27 -5.78
CA LEU A 56 -0.76 -0.02 -6.14
C LEU A 56 -2.29 0.13 -6.06
N LYS A 57 -2.92 0.53 -7.16
CA LYS A 57 -4.39 0.66 -7.25
C LYS A 57 -5.07 -0.57 -6.66
N GLY A 58 -6.14 -0.40 -5.89
CA GLY A 58 -6.83 -1.50 -5.19
C GLY A 58 -7.24 -2.66 -6.11
N ILE A 59 -7.42 -2.38 -7.41
CA ILE A 59 -7.64 -3.41 -8.44
C ILE A 59 -6.43 -4.34 -8.63
N ARG A 60 -5.18 -3.84 -8.59
CA ARG A 60 -3.98 -4.68 -8.69
C ARG A 60 -3.81 -5.54 -7.45
N VAL A 61 -4.09 -5.01 -6.27
CA VAL A 61 -4.09 -5.77 -5.00
C VAL A 61 -5.16 -6.86 -5.02
N LEU A 62 -6.38 -6.54 -5.47
CA LEU A 62 -7.46 -7.52 -5.62
C LEU A 62 -7.10 -8.63 -6.63
N LEU A 63 -6.47 -8.27 -7.75
CA LEU A 63 -6.02 -9.24 -8.74
C LEU A 63 -4.90 -10.12 -8.19
N LEU A 64 -3.92 -9.56 -7.50
CA LEU A 64 -2.87 -10.32 -6.80
C LEU A 64 -3.46 -11.29 -5.78
N PHE A 65 -4.43 -10.86 -4.98
CA PHE A 65 -5.09 -11.73 -4.01
C PHE A 65 -5.86 -12.88 -4.69
N LYS A 66 -6.62 -12.58 -5.75
CA LYS A 66 -7.30 -13.62 -6.54
C LYS A 66 -6.32 -14.58 -7.20
N GLN A 67 -5.16 -14.07 -7.61
CA GLN A 67 -4.12 -14.88 -8.23
C GLN A 67 -3.38 -15.76 -7.23
N GLY A 68 -3.02 -15.24 -6.07
CA GLY A 68 -2.44 -16.02 -4.98
C GLY A 68 -3.38 -17.15 -4.56
N ASN A 69 -4.68 -16.87 -4.44
CA ASN A 69 -5.68 -17.90 -4.12
C ASN A 69 -5.82 -18.94 -5.25
N ARG A 70 -5.66 -18.55 -6.52
CA ARG A 70 -5.63 -19.49 -7.66
C ARG A 70 -4.41 -20.40 -7.61
N GLU A 71 -3.23 -19.86 -7.33
CA GLU A 71 -1.99 -20.64 -7.23
C GLU A 71 -2.02 -21.59 -6.03
N LEU A 72 -2.53 -21.13 -4.87
CA LEU A 72 -2.78 -22.00 -3.72
C LEU A 72 -3.73 -23.17 -4.07
N LYS A 73 -4.80 -22.91 -4.81
CA LYS A 73 -5.72 -23.98 -5.26
C LYS A 73 -5.09 -24.91 -6.29
N ARG A 74 -4.20 -24.42 -7.16
CA ARG A 74 -3.43 -25.26 -8.08
C ARG A 74 -2.45 -26.17 -7.36
N LEU A 75 -1.85 -25.73 -6.26
CA LEU A 75 -0.99 -26.59 -5.43
C LEU A 75 -1.76 -27.79 -4.87
N VAL A 76 -3.03 -27.61 -4.51
CA VAL A 76 -3.90 -28.70 -4.02
C VAL A 76 -4.48 -29.53 -5.19
N HIS A 77 -4.87 -28.87 -6.29
CA HIS A 77 -5.47 -29.49 -7.46
C HIS A 77 -4.72 -29.11 -8.75
N PRO A 78 -3.62 -29.80 -9.09
CA PRO A 78 -2.71 -29.42 -10.18
C PRO A 78 -3.37 -29.45 -11.57
N ASN A 79 -4.39 -30.30 -11.77
CA ASN A 79 -5.09 -30.42 -13.05
C ASN A 79 -6.28 -29.44 -13.21
N ALA A 80 -6.59 -28.63 -12.19
CA ALA A 80 -7.74 -27.73 -12.23
C ALA A 80 -7.41 -26.41 -12.94
N VAL A 81 -8.15 -26.12 -14.02
CA VAL A 81 -8.05 -24.85 -14.75
C VAL A 81 -8.94 -23.80 -14.10
N TYR A 82 -8.37 -23.03 -13.19
CA TYR A 82 -9.03 -21.86 -12.61
C TYR A 82 -8.85 -20.64 -13.52
N SER A 83 -9.89 -19.82 -13.71
CA SER A 83 -9.81 -18.53 -14.42
C SER A 83 -10.14 -17.39 -13.46
N ILE A 84 -9.33 -16.32 -13.48
CA ILE A 84 -9.55 -15.14 -12.65
C ILE A 84 -10.57 -14.24 -13.33
N LYS A 85 -11.73 -14.05 -12.68
CA LYS A 85 -12.80 -13.17 -13.15
C LYS A 85 -12.79 -11.85 -12.39
N LEU A 86 -12.99 -10.75 -13.11
CA LEU A 86 -13.24 -9.43 -12.54
C LEU A 86 -14.62 -8.95 -13.02
N GLY A 87 -15.55 -8.80 -12.08
CA GLY A 87 -16.97 -8.63 -12.41
C GLY A 87 -17.47 -9.83 -13.22
N ASN A 88 -18.08 -9.56 -14.38
CA ASN A 88 -18.66 -10.59 -15.24
C ASN A 88 -17.74 -11.03 -16.40
N ARG A 89 -16.47 -10.59 -16.44
CA ARG A 89 -15.53 -10.95 -17.51
C ARG A 89 -14.32 -11.70 -16.96
N ALA A 90 -13.91 -12.75 -17.68
CA ALA A 90 -12.63 -13.43 -17.42
C ALA A 90 -11.48 -12.56 -17.90
N LEU A 91 -10.44 -12.44 -17.08
CA LEU A 91 -9.23 -11.70 -17.44
C LEU A 91 -8.29 -12.57 -18.26
N ARG A 92 -7.64 -11.94 -19.24
CA ARG A 92 -6.64 -12.60 -20.09
C ARG A 92 -5.32 -12.72 -19.34
N GLU A 93 -4.61 -13.84 -19.49
CA GLU A 93 -3.39 -14.14 -18.72
C GLU A 93 -2.30 -13.05 -18.87
N ARG A 94 -2.19 -12.41 -20.05
CA ARG A 94 -1.29 -11.27 -20.28
C ARG A 94 -1.48 -10.10 -19.30
N ILE A 95 -2.71 -9.85 -18.85
CA ILE A 95 -2.99 -8.79 -17.87
C ILE A 95 -2.43 -9.18 -16.50
N LEU A 96 -2.52 -10.46 -16.16
CA LEU A 96 -2.01 -11.02 -14.92
C LEU A 96 -0.48 -10.96 -14.87
N GLU A 97 0.19 -11.33 -15.96
CA GLU A 97 1.64 -11.18 -16.13
C GLU A 97 2.10 -9.73 -15.98
N ALA A 98 1.37 -8.78 -16.58
CA ALA A 98 1.67 -7.36 -16.45
C ALA A 98 1.53 -6.86 -14.99
N VAL A 99 0.61 -7.42 -14.21
CA VAL A 99 0.48 -7.09 -12.77
C VAL A 99 1.67 -7.60 -11.97
N TRP A 100 2.17 -8.81 -12.25
CA TRP A 100 3.39 -9.34 -11.63
C TRP A 100 4.65 -8.56 -12.02
N GLY A 101 4.77 -8.20 -13.31
CA GLY A 101 5.86 -7.35 -13.79
C GLY A 101 5.85 -5.98 -13.10
N PHE A 102 4.67 -5.38 -12.94
CA PHE A 102 4.53 -4.14 -12.18
C PHE A 102 4.93 -4.30 -10.70
N LEU A 103 4.47 -5.36 -10.03
CA LEU A 103 4.80 -5.60 -8.62
C LEU A 103 6.32 -5.79 -8.44
N SER A 104 6.96 -6.52 -9.35
CA SER A 104 8.39 -6.78 -9.33
C SER A 104 9.20 -5.49 -9.53
N ALA A 105 8.82 -4.67 -10.52
CA ALA A 105 9.44 -3.38 -10.75
C ALA A 105 9.23 -2.42 -9.55
N TYR A 106 8.04 -2.41 -8.96
CA TYR A 106 7.73 -1.61 -7.78
C TYR A 106 8.61 -2.01 -6.58
N ALA A 107 8.77 -3.32 -6.33
CA ALA A 107 9.65 -3.82 -5.27
C ALA A 107 11.12 -3.47 -5.52
N LEU A 108 11.58 -3.55 -6.78
CA LEU A 108 12.94 -3.18 -7.16
C LEU A 108 13.21 -1.69 -6.89
N VAL A 109 12.32 -0.80 -7.35
CA VAL A 109 12.44 0.64 -7.09
C VAL A 109 12.42 0.92 -5.59
N PHE A 110 11.54 0.25 -4.83
CA PHE A 110 11.48 0.38 -3.38
C PHE A 110 12.82 0.04 -2.69
N ILE A 111 13.40 -1.11 -3.03
CA ILE A 111 14.67 -1.56 -2.44
C ILE A 111 15.82 -0.61 -2.82
N VAL A 112 15.91 -0.20 -4.09
CA VAL A 112 16.96 0.70 -4.56
C VAL A 112 16.86 2.07 -3.87
N SER A 113 15.66 2.64 -3.78
CA SER A 113 15.45 3.90 -3.07
C SER A 113 15.74 3.79 -1.58
N MET A 114 15.38 2.67 -0.92
CA MET A 114 15.66 2.45 0.49
C MET A 114 17.16 2.40 0.76
N LEU A 115 17.91 1.61 -0.02
CA LEU A 115 19.37 1.53 0.09
C LEU A 115 20.03 2.87 -0.18
N ALA A 116 19.53 3.65 -1.15
CA ALA A 116 20.06 4.98 -1.43
C ALA A 116 19.89 5.95 -0.25
N ILE A 117 18.76 5.91 0.46
CA ILE A 117 18.53 6.76 1.63
C ILE A 117 19.33 6.28 2.84
N ILE A 118 19.43 4.97 3.07
CA ILE A 118 20.30 4.42 4.14
C ILE A 118 21.75 4.84 3.90
N ALA A 119 22.22 4.86 2.65
CA ALA A 119 23.56 5.32 2.30
C ALA A 119 23.81 6.80 2.63
N THR A 120 22.78 7.63 2.80
CA THR A 120 22.93 9.02 3.29
C THR A 120 23.11 9.14 4.81
N GLY A 121 23.08 8.02 5.54
CA GLY A 121 23.26 7.98 6.99
C GLY A 121 21.97 8.12 7.80
N VAL A 122 20.81 7.96 7.16
CA VAL A 122 19.49 7.95 7.80
C VAL A 122 19.21 6.57 8.38
N ASP A 123 18.51 6.51 9.51
CA ASP A 123 18.14 5.26 10.16
C ASP A 123 17.19 4.41 9.29
N ASP A 124 17.26 3.08 9.43
CA ASP A 124 16.49 2.13 8.62
C ASP A 124 14.97 2.40 8.64
N PHE A 125 14.45 2.85 9.79
CA PHE A 125 13.03 3.12 9.98
C PHE A 125 12.59 4.40 9.25
N SER A 126 13.33 5.48 9.39
CA SER A 126 13.07 6.74 8.69
C SER A 126 13.31 6.60 7.19
N ALA A 127 14.30 5.82 6.76
CA ALA A 127 14.53 5.49 5.36
C ALA A 127 13.33 4.74 4.78
N PHE A 128 12.86 3.69 5.48
CA PHE A 128 11.65 2.97 5.10
C PHE A 128 10.44 3.92 5.00
N ALA A 129 10.17 4.71 6.04
CA ALA A 129 9.03 5.63 6.06
C ALA A 129 9.08 6.68 4.95
N SER A 130 10.27 7.20 4.62
CA SER A 130 10.49 8.20 3.57
C SER A 130 10.25 7.62 2.19
N VAL A 131 10.77 6.40 1.92
CA VAL A 131 10.51 5.70 0.67
C VAL A 131 9.03 5.40 0.53
N VAL A 132 8.38 4.85 1.57
CA VAL A 132 6.94 4.55 1.49
C VAL A 132 6.12 5.82 1.24
N ALA A 133 6.44 6.93 1.92
CA ALA A 133 5.72 8.18 1.75
C ALA A 133 5.86 8.77 0.34
N THR A 134 7.07 8.70 -0.23
CA THR A 134 7.36 9.23 -1.58
C THR A 134 6.82 8.31 -2.68
N LEU A 135 7.07 7.00 -2.62
CA LEU A 135 6.59 6.03 -3.62
C LEU A 135 5.07 5.96 -3.67
N ASN A 136 4.40 6.10 -2.52
CA ASN A 136 2.94 6.09 -2.46
C ASN A 136 2.32 7.49 -2.52
N ASN A 137 3.11 8.54 -2.76
CA ASN A 137 2.65 9.94 -2.82
C ASN A 137 1.77 10.31 -1.60
N LEU A 138 2.13 9.85 -0.39
CA LEU A 138 1.42 10.19 0.84
C LEU A 138 1.59 11.67 1.17
N GLY A 139 2.77 12.24 0.91
CA GLY A 139 3.20 13.54 1.43
C GLY A 139 3.97 13.39 2.75
N PRO A 140 3.32 13.12 3.91
CA PRO A 140 4.02 13.01 5.19
C PRO A 140 4.83 11.71 5.30
N GLY A 141 6.14 11.84 5.52
CA GLY A 141 6.98 10.76 6.03
C GLY A 141 6.66 10.49 7.50
N LEU A 142 6.41 9.23 7.86
CA LEU A 142 6.23 8.83 9.25
C LEU A 142 7.58 8.47 9.88
N GLY A 143 8.36 9.49 10.23
CA GLY A 143 9.71 9.38 10.79
C GLY A 143 10.21 10.76 11.23
N VAL A 144 11.42 10.83 11.77
CA VAL A 144 12.07 12.11 12.08
C VAL A 144 12.48 12.80 10.77
N VAL A 145 11.62 13.70 10.33
CA VAL A 145 12.04 14.90 9.60
C VAL A 145 11.69 16.10 10.46
#